data_AF-A0A5J6SMN7-F1
#
_entry.id   AF-A0A5J6SMN7-F1
#
_cell.length_a   1.000
_cell.length_b   1.000
_cell.length_c   1.000
_cell.angle_alpha   90.00
_cell.angle_beta   90.00
_cell.angle_gamma   90.00
#
_symmetry.space_group_name_H-M   'P 1'
#
loop_
_entity.id
_entity.type
_entity.pdbx_description
1 polymer ?
#
loop_
_entity_poly.entity_id
_entity_poly.type
_entity_poly.pdbx_seq_one_letter_code
_entity_poly.pdbx_strand_id
1 'polypeptide(L)' 'MKRLLDEKALLVRIGIKRKAMYKKAKNLGFTHPLVVSCSQELDLLLNKYFEKAS' A
#
# COMPACT_ATOMS: atom_id res chain seq x y z
N MET A 1 21.31 -10.24 -4.05
CA MET A 1 21.10 -9.18 -3.04
C MET A 1 20.16 -8.07 -3.52
N LYS A 2 20.40 -7.42 -4.66
CA LYS A 2 19.60 -6.26 -5.15
C LYS A 2 18.06 -6.48 -5.13
N ARG A 3 17.59 -7.65 -5.61
CA ARG A 3 16.16 -8.02 -5.62
C ARG A 3 15.52 -8.09 -4.22
N LEU A 4 16.24 -8.63 -3.22
CA LEU A 4 15.78 -8.72 -1.83
C LEU A 4 15.67 -7.32 -1.17
N LEU A 5 16.57 -6.40 -1.52
CA LEU A 5 16.51 -5.02 -1.06
C LEU A 5 15.30 -4.28 -1.68
N ASP A 6 15.03 -4.48 -2.96
CA ASP A 6 13.87 -3.90 -3.66
C ASP A 6 12.54 -4.42 -3.10
N GLU A 7 12.46 -5.72 -2.76
CA GLU A 7 11.28 -6.33 -2.16
C GLU A 7 11.00 -5.80 -0.75
N LYS A 8 12.04 -5.70 0.09
CA LYS A 8 11.94 -5.09 1.43
C LYS A 8 11.50 -3.62 1.36
N ALA A 9 12.04 -2.85 0.42
CA ALA A 9 11.64 -1.47 0.21
C ALA A 9 10.16 -1.35 -0.20
N LEU A 10 9.67 -2.29 -1.01
CA LEU A 10 8.27 -2.35 -1.43
C LEU A 10 7.34 -2.69 -0.25
N LEU A 11 7.71 -3.66 0.59
CA LEU A 11 6.98 -3.98 1.82
C LEU A 11 6.89 -2.79 2.79
N VAL A 12 7.97 -2.03 2.94
CA VAL A 12 7.97 -0.80 3.76
C VAL A 12 6.99 0.22 3.19
N ARG A 13 6.99 0.43 1.86
CA ARG A 13 6.04 1.34 1.20
C ARG A 13 4.58 0.90 1.38
N ILE A 14 4.29 -0.40 1.24
CA ILE A 14 2.97 -0.99 1.50
C ILE A 14 2.54 -0.70 2.94
N GLY A 15 3.42 -0.93 3.92
CA GLY A 15 3.14 -0.66 5.34
C GLY A 15 2.83 0.81 5.62
N ILE A 16 3.62 1.74 5.10
CA ILE A 16 3.39 3.19 5.23
C ILE A 16 2.05 3.58 4.61
N LYS A 17 1.78 3.11 3.39
CA LYS A 17 0.54 3.41 2.65
C LYS A 17 -0.70 2.89 3.37
N ARG A 18 -0.65 1.66 3.89
CA ARG A 18 -1.70 1.05 4.70
C ARG A 18 -1.99 1.86 5.96
N LYS A 19 -0.96 2.31 6.68
CA LYS A 19 -1.13 3.16 7.87
C LYS A 19 -1.78 4.50 7.53
N ALA A 20 -1.39 5.12 6.40
CA ALA A 20 -1.99 6.37 5.93
C ALA A 20 -3.47 6.20 5.55
N MET A 21 -3.81 5.10 4.86
CA MET A 21 -5.19 4.76 4.49
C MET A 21 -6.07 4.64 5.74
N TYR A 22 -5.66 3.86 6.75
CA TYR A 22 -6.44 3.71 7.98
C TYR A 22 -6.56 5.02 8.77
N LYS A 23 -5.52 5.87 8.78
CA LYS A 23 -5.61 7.20 9.40
C LYS A 23 -6.65 8.07 8.70
N LYS A 24 -6.70 8.06 7.36
CA LYS A 24 -7.73 8.77 6.59
C LYS A 24 -9.12 8.17 6.83
N ALA A 25 -9.24 6.84 6.85
CA ALA A 25 -10.50 6.15 7.12
C ALA A 25 -11.07 6.48 8.50
N LYS A 26 -10.21 6.57 9.52
CA LYS A 26 -10.63 6.97 10.88
C LYS A 26 -11.20 8.39 10.92
N ASN A 27 -10.69 9.29 10.08
CA ASN A 27 -11.09 10.69 10.07
C ASN A 27 -12.27 10.99 9.13
N LEU A 28 -12.38 10.26 8.02
CA LEU A 28 -13.29 10.58 6.91
C LEU A 28 -14.31 9.48 6.61
N GLY A 29 -14.13 8.28 7.17
CA GLY A 29 -14.89 7.07 6.82
C GLY A 29 -14.26 6.27 5.69
N PHE A 30 -14.58 4.98 5.62
CA PHE A 30 -13.99 4.04 4.64
C PHE A 30 -14.45 4.29 3.20
N THR A 31 -15.66 4.82 3.00
CA THR A 31 -16.25 5.09 1.69
C THR A 31 -15.85 6.46 1.13
N HIS A 32 -15.12 7.27 1.90
CA HIS A 32 -14.70 8.59 1.46
C HIS A 32 -13.79 8.47 0.22
N PRO A 33 -13.98 9.29 -0.84
CA PRO A 33 -13.21 9.16 -2.08
C PRO A 33 -11.69 9.14 -1.90
N LEU A 34 -11.17 9.94 -0.97
CA LEU A 34 -9.73 9.95 -0.62
C LEU A 34 -9.24 8.65 0.03
N VAL A 35 -10.10 7.92 0.74
CA VAL A 35 -9.78 6.63 1.34
C VAL A 35 -9.83 5.54 0.29
N VAL A 36 -10.84 5.58 -0.60
CA VAL A 36 -10.98 4.69 -1.75
C VAL A 36 -9.79 4.82 -2.71
N SER A 37 -9.38 6.04 -3.06
CA SER A 37 -8.17 6.27 -3.86
C SER A 37 -6.94 5.70 -3.15
N CYS A 38 -6.82 5.92 -1.84
CA CYS A 38 -5.69 5.41 -1.07
C CYS A 38 -5.65 3.87 -1.03
N SER A 39 -6.81 3.20 -0.96
CA SER A 39 -6.90 1.74 -1.05
C SER A 39 -6.54 1.22 -2.43
N GLN A 40 -6.97 1.89 -3.50
CA GLN A 40 -6.61 1.52 -4.88
C GLN A 40 -5.10 1.63 -5.10
N GLU A 41 -4.47 2.69 -4.61
CA GLU A 41 -3.03 2.82 -4.73
C GLU A 41 -2.25 1.84 -3.82
N LEU A 42 -2.84 1.37 -2.72
CA LEU A 42 -2.28 0.30 -1.90
C LEU A 42 -2.36 -1.04 -2.64
N ASP A 43 -3.47 -1.29 -3.32
CA ASP A 43 -3.69 -2.48 -4.14
C ASP A 43 -2.64 -2.61 -5.26
N LEU A 44 -2.35 -1.51 -5.97
CA LEU A 44 -1.27 -1.48 -6.98
C LEU A 44 0.10 -1.85 -6.40
N LEU A 45 0.41 -1.43 -5.17
CA LEU A 45 1.66 -1.79 -4.51
C LEU A 45 1.69 -3.27 -4.11
N LEU A 46 0.57 -3.82 -3.67
CA LEU A 46 0.43 -5.23 -3.35
C LEU A 46 0.57 -6.10 -4.61
N ASN A 47 -0.10 -5.75 -5.70
CA ASN A 47 0.01 -6.47 -6.98
C ASN A 47 1.44 -6.47 -7.49
N LYS A 48 2.13 -5.32 -7.44
CA LYS A 48 3.55 -5.23 -7.79
C LYS A 48 4.45 -6.09 -6.90
N TYR A 49 4.08 -6.30 -5.64
CA TYR A 49 4.81 -7.20 -4.74
C TYR A 49 4.56 -8.65 -5.13
N PHE A 50 3.31 -9.04 -5.37
CA PHE A 50 2.95 -10.40 -5.79
C PHE A 50 3.60 -10.79 -7.13
N GLU A 51 3.66 -9.88 -8.10
CA GLU A 51 4.37 -10.08 -9.37
C GLU A 51 5.87 -10.28 -9.21
N LYS A 52 6.48 -9.66 -8.18
CA LYS A 52 7.92 -9.79 -7.90
C LYS A 52 8.27 -11.02 -7.06
N ALA A 53 7.30 -11.51 -6.29
CA ALA A 53 7.44 -12.66 -5.41
C ALA A 53 7.08 -13.99 -6.11
N SER A 54 6.39 -13.92 -7.26
CA SER A 54 6.16 -15.05 -8.18
C SER A 54 7.37 -15.26 -9.10
#